data_AF-B9VRT3-F1
#
_entry.id   AF-B9VRT3-F1
#
_cell.length_a   1.000
_cell.length_b   1.000
_cell.length_c   1.000
_cell.angle_alpha   90.00
_cell.angle_beta   90.00
_cell.angle_gamma   90.00
#
_symmetry.space_group_name_H-M   'P 1'
#
loop_
_entity.id
_entity.type
_entity.pdbx_description
1 polymer ?
#
loop_
_entity_poly.entity_id
_entity_poly.type
_entity_poly.pdbx_seq_one_letter_code
_entity_poly.pdbx_strand_id
1 'polypeptide(L)'
;RGSRIEDRWIGFRVSQYLQAQLHRAHLSAGRVQTPVLKWITERTAQLKEKIWTVRLTAGTLQVDIPFERREEAVAFMERIPPRITFEKTGEQEEVLTVKPFTTFGKKWLKEASRQLHFRPQQTMQLAQALFERGFITYHRTEVPR
;
A
#
# COMPACT_ATOMS: atom_id res chain seq x y z
N ARG A 1 14.53 -14.41 22.10
CA ARG A 1 15.93 -14.10 21.70
C ARG A 1 16.44 -14.96 20.51
N GLY A 2 15.59 -15.68 19.76
CA GLY A 2 16.00 -16.57 18.65
C GLY A 2 16.00 -15.96 17.23
N SER A 3 15.21 -14.90 16.98
CA SER A 3 15.00 -14.36 15.62
C SER A 3 16.28 -14.03 14.84
N ARG A 4 17.31 -13.46 15.49
CA ARG A 4 18.53 -13.05 14.78
C ARG A 4 19.34 -14.24 14.25
N ILE A 5 19.36 -15.34 14.98
CA ILE A 5 20.10 -16.55 14.59
C ILE A 5 19.36 -17.23 13.45
N GLU A 6 18.04 -17.37 13.58
CA GLU A 6 17.16 -17.92 12.54
C GLU A 6 17.24 -17.11 11.24
N ASP A 7 17.16 -15.78 11.33
CA ASP A 7 17.26 -14.89 10.16
C ASP A 7 18.60 -15.07 9.43
N ARG A 8 19.70 -15.25 10.18
CA ARG A 8 21.04 -15.44 9.64
C ARG A 8 21.23 -16.83 9.01
N TRP A 9 20.75 -17.88 9.68
CA TRP A 9 20.79 -19.26 9.18
C TRP A 9 19.99 -19.41 7.89
N ILE A 10 18.74 -18.96 7.88
CA ILE A 10 17.87 -19.01 6.69
C ILE A 10 18.47 -18.13 5.60
N GLY A 11 18.88 -16.90 5.93
CA GLY A 11 19.42 -15.95 4.97
C GLY A 11 20.65 -16.49 4.24
N PHE A 12 21.64 -17.02 4.96
CA PHE A 12 22.84 -17.54 4.32
C PHE A 12 22.57 -18.80 3.50
N ARG A 13 21.82 -19.77 4.03
CA ARG A 13 21.58 -21.03 3.34
C ARG A 13 20.78 -20.83 2.05
N VAL A 14 19.72 -20.02 2.11
CA VAL A 14 18.88 -19.74 0.93
C VAL A 14 19.63 -18.86 -0.08
N SER A 15 20.41 -17.87 0.38
CA SER A 15 21.21 -17.03 -0.53
C SER A 15 22.26 -17.85 -1.28
N GLN A 16 23.01 -18.72 -0.57
CA GLN A 16 24.01 -19.60 -1.22
C GLN A 16 23.36 -20.54 -2.25
N TYR A 17 22.20 -21.10 -1.93
CA TYR A 17 21.44 -21.95 -2.86
C TYR A 17 21.02 -21.17 -4.12
N LEU A 18 20.45 -19.97 -3.96
CA LEU A 18 20.05 -19.11 -5.10
C LEU A 18 21.24 -18.68 -5.96
N GLN A 19 22.35 -18.31 -5.32
CA GLN A 19 23.58 -17.92 -6.02
C GLN A 19 24.15 -19.07 -6.85
N ALA A 20 24.13 -20.30 -6.31
CA ALA A 20 24.58 -21.50 -7.01
C ALA A 20 23.64 -21.87 -8.18
N GLN A 21 22.32 -21.81 -7.97
CA GLN A 21 21.33 -22.20 -8.98
C GLN A 21 21.21 -21.19 -10.14
N LEU A 22 21.37 -19.89 -9.85
CA LEU A 22 21.17 -18.82 -10.84
C LEU A 22 22.49 -18.22 -11.35
N HIS A 23 23.64 -18.70 -10.85
CA HIS A 23 24.98 -18.19 -11.16
C HIS A 23 25.14 -16.67 -10.97
N ARG A 24 24.49 -16.12 -9.95
CA ARG A 24 24.47 -14.66 -9.66
C ARG A 24 24.83 -14.39 -8.20
N ALA A 25 26.07 -13.95 -7.97
CA ALA A 25 26.62 -13.73 -6.63
C ALA A 25 25.96 -12.57 -5.84
N HIS A 26 25.29 -11.63 -6.51
CA HIS A 26 24.63 -10.48 -5.87
C HIS A 26 23.22 -10.79 -5.34
N LEU A 27 22.70 -12.01 -5.54
CA LEU A 27 21.38 -12.39 -5.05
C LEU A 27 21.42 -12.71 -3.55
N SER A 28 20.40 -12.23 -2.85
CA SER A 28 20.19 -12.49 -1.43
C SER A 28 18.74 -12.85 -1.16
N ALA A 29 18.52 -13.72 -0.18
CA ALA A 29 17.20 -14.03 0.36
C ALA A 29 17.21 -13.90 1.88
N GLY A 30 16.03 -13.62 2.43
CA GLY A 30 15.87 -13.47 3.87
C GLY A 30 14.43 -13.71 4.28
N ARG A 31 14.25 -14.24 5.49
CA ARG A 31 12.93 -14.63 6.02
C ARG A 31 11.89 -13.50 5.96
N VAL A 32 12.31 -12.25 6.16
CA VAL A 32 11.44 -11.06 6.11
C VAL A 32 11.52 -10.35 4.75
N GLN A 33 12.71 -10.23 4.17
CA GLN A 33 12.92 -9.48 2.92
C GLN A 33 12.25 -10.17 1.72
N THR A 34 12.31 -11.51 1.63
CA THR A 34 11.77 -12.28 0.50
C THR A 34 10.24 -12.21 0.42
N PRO A 35 9.46 -12.38 1.51
CA PRO A 35 8.01 -12.17 1.48
C PRO A 35 7.62 -10.72 1.17
N VAL A 36 8.36 -9.73 1.69
CA VAL A 36 8.09 -8.32 1.39
C VAL A 36 8.31 -8.02 -0.09
N LEU A 37 9.39 -8.54 -0.68
CA LEU A 37 9.62 -8.42 -2.12
C LEU A 37 8.50 -9.11 -2.92
N LYS A 38 8.06 -10.30 -2.48
CA LYS A 38 6.92 -11.00 -3.09
C LYS A 38 5.67 -10.11 -3.10
N TRP A 39 5.29 -9.49 -1.98
CA TRP A 39 4.14 -8.58 -1.93
C TRP A 39 4.26 -7.41 -2.91
N ILE A 40 5.45 -6.81 -3.02
CA ILE A 40 5.70 -5.72 -3.97
C ILE A 40 5.53 -6.23 -5.41
N THR A 41 6.07 -7.40 -5.74
CA THR A 41 5.95 -7.99 -7.08
C THR A 41 4.51 -8.35 -7.43
N GLU A 42 3.76 -8.93 -6.50
CA GLU A 42 2.34 -9.26 -6.65
C GLU A 42 1.51 -7.99 -6.87
N ARG A 43 1.74 -6.96 -6.04
CA ARG A 43 1.05 -5.68 -6.19
C ARG A 43 1.39 -5.01 -7.52
N THR A 44 2.64 -5.10 -7.96
CA THR A 44 3.07 -4.56 -9.26
C THR A 44 2.43 -5.33 -10.41
N ALA A 45 2.27 -6.65 -10.29
CA ALA A 45 1.58 -7.46 -11.30
C ALA A 45 0.10 -7.08 -11.41
N GLN A 46 -0.60 -6.91 -10.29
CA GLN A 46 -1.99 -6.42 -10.26
C GLN A 46 -2.13 -5.04 -10.94
N LEU A 47 -1.18 -4.14 -10.73
CA LEU A 47 -1.21 -2.81 -11.37
C LEU A 47 -0.96 -2.85 -12.88
N LYS A 48 -0.43 -3.94 -13.43
CA LYS A 48 -0.29 -4.12 -14.89
C LYS A 48 -1.58 -4.55 -15.55
N GLU A 49 -2.55 -5.08 -14.79
CA GLU A 49 -3.83 -5.48 -15.34
C GLU A 49 -4.58 -4.23 -15.81
N LYS A 50 -4.97 -4.24 -17.10
CA LYS A 50 -5.66 -3.11 -17.70
C LYS A 50 -7.11 -3.12 -17.25
N ILE A 51 -7.48 -2.13 -16.46
CA ILE A 51 -8.88 -1.84 -16.16
C ILE A 51 -9.41 -0.94 -17.28
N TRP A 52 -10.54 -1.32 -17.86
CA TRP A 52 -11.25 -0.50 -18.83
C TRP A 52 -12.23 0.38 -18.07
N THR A 53 -12.43 1.62 -18.49
CA THR A 53 -13.39 2.51 -17.81
C THR A 53 -14.22 3.22 -18.86
N VAL A 54 -15.54 3.08 -18.74
CA VAL A 54 -16.49 3.84 -19.56
C VAL A 54 -16.81 5.11 -18.79
N ARG A 55 -16.45 6.25 -19.37
CA ARG A 55 -16.73 7.58 -18.82
C ARG A 55 -18.02 8.11 -19.43
N LEU A 56 -19.03 8.31 -18.60
CA LEU A 56 -20.26 8.98 -18.97
C LEU A 56 -20.18 10.44 -18.53
N THR A 57 -20.44 11.36 -19.47
CA THR A 57 -20.45 12.79 -19.21
C THR A 57 -21.85 13.33 -19.48
N ALA A 58 -22.48 13.91 -18.46
CA ALA A 58 -23.77 14.58 -18.58
C ALA A 58 -23.69 15.97 -17.94
N GLY A 59 -23.47 16.98 -18.77
CA GLY A 59 -23.23 18.36 -18.29
C GLY A 59 -21.98 18.42 -17.41
N THR A 60 -22.15 18.75 -16.13
CA THR A 60 -21.08 18.81 -15.12
C THR A 60 -20.84 17.49 -14.39
N LEU A 61 -21.70 16.48 -14.58
CA LEU A 61 -21.58 15.19 -13.91
C LEU A 61 -20.72 14.24 -14.75
N GLN A 62 -19.65 13.73 -14.15
CA GLN A 62 -18.81 12.67 -14.73
C GLN A 62 -18.95 11.41 -13.88
N VAL A 63 -19.31 10.31 -14.51
CA VAL A 63 -19.41 8.99 -13.87
C VAL A 63 -18.48 8.04 -14.61
N ASP A 64 -17.50 7.49 -13.88
CA ASP A 64 -16.53 6.54 -14.38
C ASP A 64 -16.94 5.13 -13.91
N ILE A 65 -17.30 4.25 -14.85
CA ILE A 65 -17.71 2.86 -14.57
C ILE A 65 -16.57 1.91 -14.99
N PRO A 66 -15.91 1.22 -14.04
CA PRO A 66 -14.82 0.31 -14.34
C PRO A 66 -15.33 -1.06 -14.84
N PHE A 67 -14.62 -1.65 -15.79
CA PHE A 67 -14.85 -2.97 -16.37
C PHE A 67 -13.52 -3.74 -16.46
N GLU A 68 -13.56 -5.03 -16.17
CA GLU A 68 -12.37 -5.90 -16.28
C GLU A 68 -12.06 -6.26 -17.73
N ARG A 69 -13.08 -6.43 -18.57
CA ARG A 69 -12.94 -6.80 -19.98
C ARG A 69 -13.33 -5.68 -20.92
N ARG A 70 -12.58 -5.56 -22.02
CA ARG A 70 -12.86 -4.59 -23.09
C ARG A 70 -14.21 -4.84 -23.75
N GLU A 71 -14.55 -6.10 -24.00
CA GLU A 71 -15.79 -6.49 -24.69
C GLU A 71 -17.02 -6.06 -23.90
N GLU A 72 -17.01 -6.25 -22.58
CA GLU A 72 -18.08 -5.82 -21.68
C GLU A 72 -18.22 -4.30 -21.66
N ALA A 73 -17.10 -3.57 -21.64
CA ALA A 73 -17.09 -2.11 -21.70
C ALA A 73 -17.71 -1.58 -23.01
N VAL A 74 -17.37 -2.20 -24.15
CA VAL A 74 -17.91 -1.82 -25.46
C VAL A 74 -19.40 -2.16 -25.57
N ALA A 75 -19.79 -3.36 -25.16
CA ALA A 75 -21.20 -3.77 -25.14
C ALA A 75 -22.05 -2.89 -24.22
N PHE A 76 -21.49 -2.46 -23.08
CA PHE A 76 -22.13 -1.50 -22.20
C PHE A 76 -22.30 -0.13 -22.87
N MET A 77 -21.25 0.37 -23.53
CA MET A 77 -21.29 1.63 -24.27
C MET A 77 -22.32 1.62 -25.40
N GLU A 78 -22.45 0.51 -26.14
CA GLU A 78 -23.42 0.35 -27.23
C GLU A 78 -24.87 0.25 -26.73
N ARG A 79 -25.09 -0.27 -25.52
CA ARG A 79 -26.43 -0.35 -24.90
C ARG A 79 -26.92 0.97 -24.32
N ILE A 80 -26.04 1.96 -24.19
CA ILE A 80 -26.40 3.26 -23.62
C ILE A 80 -27.08 4.12 -24.69
N PRO A 81 -28.33 4.54 -24.49
CA PRO A 81 -29.00 5.46 -25.42
C PRO A 81 -28.33 6.84 -25.39
N PRO A 82 -28.44 7.63 -26.48
CA PRO A 82 -27.82 8.96 -26.61
C PRO A 82 -28.35 10.00 -25.61
N ARG A 83 -29.46 9.70 -24.91
CA ARG A 83 -30.05 10.57 -23.89
C ARG A 83 -30.20 9.78 -22.59
N ILE A 84 -29.38 10.13 -21.62
CA ILE A 84 -29.41 9.57 -20.26
C ILE A 84 -30.03 10.62 -19.35
N THR A 85 -31.13 10.29 -18.70
CA THR A 85 -31.74 11.14 -17.67
C THR A 85 -31.19 10.67 -16.33
N PHE A 86 -30.42 11.52 -15.66
CA PHE A 86 -29.99 11.26 -14.28
C PHE A 86 -31.12 11.74 -13.36
N GLU A 87 -31.77 10.80 -12.68
CA GLU A 87 -32.76 11.12 -11.64
C GLU A 87 -32.10 10.95 -10.27
N LYS A 88 -32.19 11.97 -9.41
CA LYS A 88 -31.67 11.92 -8.05
C LYS A 88 -32.60 11.04 -7.21
N THR A 89 -32.25 9.77 -7.02
CA THR A 89 -33.06 8.80 -6.25
C THR A 89 -32.97 9.02 -4.72
N GLY A 90 -32.00 9.80 -4.25
CA GLY A 90 -31.88 10.13 -2.82
C GLY A 90 -30.64 10.95 -2.49
N GLU A 91 -30.59 11.44 -1.26
CA GLU A 91 -29.46 12.12 -0.65
C GLU A 91 -29.23 11.49 0.72
N GLN A 92 -28.06 10.88 0.90
CA GLN A 92 -27.63 10.40 2.21
C GLN A 92 -26.51 11.32 2.69
N GLU A 93 -26.76 12.05 3.77
CA GLU A 93 -25.71 12.73 4.53
C GLU A 93 -25.09 11.73 5.50
N GLU A 94 -23.94 11.18 5.13
CA GLU A 94 -23.05 10.57 6.12
C GLU A 94 -22.22 11.66 6.77
N VAL A 95 -22.39 11.82 8.09
CA VAL A 95 -21.48 12.65 8.88
C VAL A 95 -20.14 11.93 8.99
N LEU A 96 -19.23 12.25 8.07
CA LEU A 96 -17.86 11.74 8.07
C LEU A 96 -17.10 12.30 9.28
N THR A 97 -17.19 11.61 10.41
CA THR A 97 -16.41 11.97 11.60
C THR A 97 -14.97 11.51 11.41
N VAL A 98 -14.03 12.46 11.29
CA VAL A 98 -12.60 12.14 11.21
C VAL A 98 -12.13 11.70 12.60
N LYS A 99 -11.72 10.44 12.72
CA LYS A 99 -11.14 9.93 13.97
C LYS A 99 -9.82 10.68 14.27
N PRO A 100 -9.53 11.00 15.54
CA PRO A 100 -8.25 11.62 15.91
C PRO A 100 -7.06 10.78 15.47
N PHE A 101 -5.96 11.46 15.17
CA PHE A 101 -4.73 10.79 14.76
C PHE A 101 -4.16 9.96 15.93
N THR A 102 -4.01 8.65 15.71
CA THR A 102 -3.38 7.74 16.67
C THR A 102 -1.90 7.55 16.33
N THR A 103 -1.02 7.77 17.30
CA THR A 103 0.44 7.58 17.17
C THR A 103 0.88 6.11 17.36
N PHE A 104 0.00 5.22 17.80
CA PHE A 104 0.30 3.80 18.02
C PHE A 104 0.28 2.98 16.72
N GLY A 105 0.85 1.77 16.74
CA GLY A 105 0.69 0.81 15.64
C GLY A 105 1.39 1.21 14.35
N LYS A 106 2.58 1.85 14.43
CA LYS A 106 3.41 2.31 13.29
C LYS A 106 2.73 3.29 12.32
N LYS A 107 1.51 3.78 12.61
CA LYS A 107 0.79 4.75 11.76
C LYS A 107 1.56 6.06 11.58
N TRP A 108 2.26 6.50 12.61
CA TRP A 108 3.12 7.68 12.57
C TRP A 108 4.30 7.54 11.60
N LEU A 109 4.84 6.33 11.37
CA LEU A 109 5.87 6.12 10.35
C LEU A 109 5.32 6.34 8.94
N LYS A 110 4.08 5.88 8.70
CA LYS A 110 3.39 6.11 7.43
C LYS A 110 3.11 7.60 7.21
N GLU A 111 2.63 8.29 8.23
CA GLU A 111 2.37 9.74 8.14
C GLU A 111 3.64 10.56 7.97
N ALA A 112 4.74 10.21 8.66
CA ALA A 112 6.03 10.88 8.45
C ALA A 112 6.53 10.71 7.01
N SER A 113 6.36 9.53 6.41
CA SER A 113 6.69 9.33 5.00
C SER A 113 5.78 10.13 4.06
N ARG A 114 4.49 10.29 4.40
CA ARG A 114 3.50 11.00 3.57
C ARG A 114 3.66 12.51 3.65
N GLN A 115 3.85 13.06 4.84
CA GLN A 115 3.86 14.51 5.10
C GLN A 115 5.27 15.11 5.10
N LEU A 116 6.26 14.39 5.63
CA LEU A 116 7.64 14.89 5.78
C LEU A 116 8.62 14.27 4.77
N HIS A 117 8.16 13.31 3.96
CA HIS A 117 8.99 12.57 2.99
C HIS A 117 10.21 11.87 3.60
N PHE A 118 10.17 11.58 4.90
CA PHE A 118 11.25 10.90 5.59
C PHE A 118 11.23 9.40 5.31
N ARG A 119 12.42 8.81 5.15
CA ARG A 119 12.57 7.36 5.07
C ARG A 119 12.24 6.75 6.44
N PRO A 120 11.63 5.54 6.51
CA PRO A 120 11.29 4.92 7.79
C PRO A 120 12.45 4.84 8.78
N GLN A 121 13.66 4.52 8.31
CA GLN A 121 14.86 4.47 9.15
C GLN A 121 15.23 5.83 9.74
N GLN A 122 15.18 6.89 8.94
CA GLN A 122 15.46 8.27 9.39
C GLN A 122 14.45 8.68 10.47
N THR A 123 13.17 8.44 10.21
CA THR A 123 12.09 8.73 11.15
C THR A 123 12.29 8.02 12.50
N MET A 124 12.68 6.74 12.46
CA MET A 124 12.97 5.98 13.69
C MET A 124 14.20 6.49 14.44
N GLN A 125 15.24 6.95 13.74
CA GLN A 125 16.43 7.54 14.36
C GLN A 125 16.11 8.87 15.04
N LEU A 126 15.35 9.74 14.38
CA LEU A 126 14.93 11.03 14.94
C LEU A 126 14.03 10.83 16.16
N ALA A 127 13.06 9.90 16.09
CA ALA A 127 12.21 9.57 17.23
C ALA A 127 13.02 9.00 18.42
N GLN A 128 14.06 8.21 18.16
CA GLN A 128 14.99 7.75 19.19
C GLN A 128 15.70 8.92 19.86
N ALA A 129 16.25 9.86 19.08
CA ALA A 129 16.93 11.04 19.62
C ALA A 129 15.99 11.95 20.44
N LEU A 130 14.73 12.11 20.02
CA LEU A 130 13.73 12.87 20.77
C LEU A 130 13.36 12.18 22.10
N PHE A 131 13.24 10.85 22.09
CA PHE A 131 12.99 10.07 23.31
C PHE A 131 14.16 10.17 24.30
N GLU A 132 15.39 10.02 23.83
CA GLU A 132 16.61 10.10 24.66
C GLU A 132 16.79 11.49 25.29
N ARG A 133 16.28 12.53 24.65
CA ARG A 133 16.26 13.91 25.16
C ARG A 133 15.02 14.24 26.01
N GLY A 134 14.10 13.30 26.19
CA GLY A 134 12.90 13.46 27.01
C GLY A 134 11.75 14.24 26.35
N PHE A 135 11.79 14.50 25.04
CA PHE A 135 10.74 15.24 24.33
C PHE A 135 9.50 14.40 24.01
N ILE A 136 9.65 13.07 23.92
CA ILE A 136 8.55 12.15 23.63
C ILE A 136 8.64 10.90 24.50
N THR A 137 7.54 10.15 24.63
CA THR A 137 7.55 8.82 25.23
C THR A 137 8.10 7.76 24.27
N TYR A 138 8.36 6.55 24.78
CA TYR A 138 8.89 5.45 23.97
C TYR A 138 8.02 5.16 22.73
N HIS A 139 8.59 5.36 21.54
CA HIS A 139 7.88 5.38 20.26
C HIS A 139 7.72 3.99 19.59
N ARG A 140 8.40 2.95 20.10
CA ARG A 140 8.32 1.58 19.56
C ARG A 140 7.26 0.74 20.31
N THR A 141 6.06 1.29 20.45
CA THR A 141 4.92 0.63 21.10
C THR A 141 3.81 0.32 20.09
N GLU A 142 3.22 -0.86 20.25
CA GLU A 142 2.06 -1.31 19.47
C GLU A 142 0.75 -1.14 20.25
N VAL A 143 0.84 -0.84 21.55
CA VAL A 143 -0.31 -0.78 22.45
C VAL A 143 -0.91 0.64 22.40
N PRO A 144 -2.21 0.78 22.10
CA PRO A 144 -2.90 2.05 22.29
C PRO A 144 -2.93 2.37 23.79
N ARG A 145 -2.41 3.54 24.17
CA ARG A 145 -2.68 4.12 25.49
C ARG A 145 -3.97 4.93 25.44
#